data_AF-A7RUU3-F1
#
_entry.id   AF-A7RUU3-F1
#
_cell.length_a   1.000
_cell.length_b   1.000
_cell.length_c   1.000
_cell.angle_alpha   90.00
_cell.angle_beta   90.00
_cell.angle_gamma   90.00
#
_symmetry.space_group_name_H-M   'P 1'
#
loop_
_entity.id
_entity.type
_entity.pdbx_description
1 polymer ?
#
loop_
_entity_poly.entity_id
_entity_poly.type
_entity_poly.pdbx_seq_one_letter_code
_entity_poly.pdbx_strand_id
1 'polypeptide(L)'
;MLSTVSKMLFPPSDEPNLKFLNEDNQRIEPEWYCPIIPTILVNGAEGIGTGYSTKVPNYDPRAIAENIRKMMNGEEPEEMLPWYKNFIGTITKVDDTKYSVTGNIEVIDDTTLEITELPIGTWTQSYKESVLEPMLHGTDKVPPCITDYKEYHTETRVRFVITMAENKMREAEQVGLHKKFKLEATINTSNMVLFDAMGCLKKYDTTREILKEFFTLRMERYIMRKAYMEGMLTAESGKLNSQARFILEKIEGTIVIENKPKRDLITMLVQRGYPSDPVKAWKDSQDTTLGVDDSDDDTMSTVSSTASGAGGPDFNYLLNMSMWSLSQEKKDELLKQRDQKAAELEDLRKKSPKDLWNEDLDIFLAELEAVEQIEREDEMAMGKSKSGRALKSK
;
A
#
# COMPACT_ATOMS: atom_id res chain seq x y z
N MET A 1 15.71 2.02 0.76
CA MET A 1 14.79 2.38 -0.35
C MET A 1 13.42 1.83 0.00
N LEU A 2 12.34 2.56 -0.31
CA LEU A 2 10.97 2.05 -0.15
C LEU A 2 10.72 0.96 -1.19
N SER A 3 9.92 -0.05 -0.84
CA SER A 3 9.46 -1.05 -1.81
C SER A 3 8.67 -0.37 -2.93
N THR A 4 8.82 -0.84 -4.17
CA THR A 4 8.08 -0.31 -5.31
C THR A 4 6.57 -0.49 -5.12
N VAL A 5 6.16 -1.59 -4.50
CA VAL A 5 4.78 -1.91 -4.11
C VAL A 5 4.19 -0.87 -3.16
N SER A 6 5.00 -0.23 -2.31
CA SER A 6 4.51 0.77 -1.34
C SER A 6 3.82 1.95 -2.02
N LYS A 7 4.34 2.42 -3.16
CA LYS A 7 3.74 3.54 -3.91
C LYS A 7 2.44 3.15 -4.62
N MET A 8 2.28 1.86 -4.92
CA MET A 8 1.05 1.33 -5.52
C MET A 8 -0.02 1.13 -4.45
N LEU A 9 0.37 0.68 -3.26
CA LEU A 9 -0.54 0.55 -2.11
C LEU A 9 -1.05 1.90 -1.62
N PHE A 10 -0.21 2.94 -1.65
CA PHE A 10 -0.52 4.30 -1.21
C PHE A 10 -0.28 5.30 -2.35
N PRO A 11 -1.23 5.41 -3.30
CA PRO A 11 -1.10 6.30 -4.45
C PRO A 11 -0.85 7.76 -4.03
N PRO A 12 0.17 8.44 -4.59
CA PRO A 12 0.43 9.86 -4.30
C PRO A 12 -0.75 10.78 -4.64
N SER A 13 -1.60 10.36 -5.57
CA SER A 13 -2.82 11.07 -5.96
C SER A 13 -3.89 11.11 -4.86
N ASP A 14 -3.78 10.28 -3.82
CA ASP A 14 -4.66 10.34 -2.65
C ASP A 14 -4.21 11.38 -1.61
N GLU A 15 -2.92 11.76 -1.63
CA GLU A 15 -2.29 12.61 -0.61
C GLU A 15 -3.01 13.94 -0.38
N PRO A 16 -3.48 14.67 -1.42
CA PRO A 16 -4.21 15.94 -1.21
C PRO A 16 -5.52 15.78 -0.43
N ASN A 17 -6.06 14.57 -0.33
CA ASN A 17 -7.31 14.27 0.38
C ASN A 17 -7.07 13.70 1.78
N LEU A 18 -5.82 13.61 2.24
CA LEU A 18 -5.48 13.15 3.59
C LEU A 18 -5.49 14.33 4.56
N LYS A 19 -5.89 14.05 5.80
CA LYS A 19 -5.86 15.03 6.89
C LYS A 19 -4.53 14.90 7.63
N PHE A 20 -3.62 15.82 7.32
CA PHE A 20 -2.31 15.92 7.96
C PHE A 20 -2.41 16.56 9.34
N LEU A 21 -1.64 16.03 10.29
CA LEU A 21 -1.54 16.57 11.64
C LEU A 21 -0.46 17.66 11.71
N ASN A 22 -0.59 18.55 12.69
CA ASN A 22 0.40 19.58 13.00
C ASN A 22 0.90 19.39 14.43
N GLU A 23 2.21 19.37 14.61
CA GLU A 23 2.89 19.33 15.90
C GLU A 23 4.00 20.40 15.89
N ASP A 24 4.03 21.28 16.89
CA ASP A 24 4.96 22.42 16.97
C ASP A 24 5.04 23.28 15.69
N ASN A 25 3.89 23.57 15.08
CA ASN A 25 3.74 24.28 13.80
C ASN A 25 4.43 23.59 12.61
N GLN A 26 4.79 22.31 12.74
CA GLN A 26 5.30 21.48 11.67
C GLN A 26 4.22 20.49 11.24
N ARG A 27 3.98 20.43 9.92
CA ARG A 27 3.15 19.39 9.31
C ARG A 27 3.86 18.04 9.43
N ILE A 28 3.21 17.09 10.11
CA ILE A 28 3.72 15.72 10.35
C ILE A 28 2.92 14.70 9.53
N GLU A 29 2.76 13.44 9.97
CA GLU A 29 1.95 12.43 9.27
C GLU A 29 0.44 12.76 9.26
N PRO A 30 -0.34 12.14 8.35
CA PRO A 30 -1.79 12.16 8.46
C PRO A 30 -2.32 11.29 9.59
N GLU A 31 -3.55 11.56 10.02
CA GLU A 31 -4.28 10.72 10.99
C GLU A 31 -4.25 9.23 10.60
N TRP A 32 -4.37 8.97 9.30
CA TRP A 32 -4.15 7.67 8.69
C TRP A 32 -3.97 7.82 7.19
N TYR A 33 -3.19 6.92 6.60
CA TYR A 33 -3.19 6.72 5.15
C TYR A 33 -4.35 5.81 4.75
N CYS A 34 -4.88 5.99 3.54
CA CYS A 34 -5.92 5.15 2.98
C CYS A 34 -5.34 4.28 1.85
N PRO A 35 -4.88 3.05 2.12
CA PRO A 35 -4.33 2.20 1.07
C PRO A 35 -5.41 1.77 0.06
N ILE A 36 -5.02 1.19 -1.08
CA ILE A 36 -5.98 0.65 -2.07
C ILE A 36 -6.60 -0.70 -1.65
N ILE A 37 -5.97 -1.41 -0.71
CA ILE A 37 -6.48 -2.64 -0.07
C ILE A 37 -6.25 -2.54 1.45
N PRO A 38 -7.06 -3.19 2.30
CA PRO A 38 -6.92 -3.11 3.75
C PRO A 38 -5.63 -3.80 4.22
N THR A 39 -4.55 -3.03 4.39
CA THR A 39 -3.23 -3.53 4.79
C THR A 39 -3.23 -4.21 6.17
N ILE A 40 -4.21 -3.87 7.01
CA ILE A 40 -4.45 -4.53 8.31
C ILE A 40 -4.75 -6.03 8.16
N LEU A 41 -5.38 -6.44 7.05
CA LEU A 41 -5.63 -7.84 6.73
C LEU A 41 -4.42 -8.47 6.01
N VAL A 42 -3.64 -7.69 5.25
CA VAL A 42 -2.46 -8.21 4.55
C VAL A 42 -1.34 -8.60 5.52
N ASN A 43 -0.95 -7.68 6.41
CA ASN A 43 0.17 -7.88 7.32
C ASN A 43 -0.24 -8.37 8.71
N GLY A 44 -1.55 -8.49 8.95
CA GLY A 44 -2.10 -8.73 10.27
C GLY A 44 -1.88 -7.55 11.22
N ALA A 45 -2.25 -7.76 12.48
CA ALA A 45 -2.05 -6.81 13.56
C ALA A 45 -1.92 -7.55 14.89
N GLU A 46 -0.95 -7.18 15.71
CA GLU A 46 -0.79 -7.69 17.06
C GLU A 46 -0.45 -6.53 17.99
N GLY A 47 -1.20 -6.38 19.07
CA GLY A 47 -1.01 -5.27 20.00
C GLY A 47 -1.70 -5.52 21.34
N ILE A 48 -1.07 -5.05 22.41
CA ILE A 48 -1.59 -5.13 23.78
C ILE A 48 -1.61 -3.72 24.36
N GLY A 49 -2.80 -3.26 24.75
CA GLY A 49 -2.99 -2.00 25.45
C GLY A 49 -3.65 -2.21 26.80
N THR A 50 -4.04 -1.11 27.45
CA THR A 50 -4.79 -1.16 28.70
C THR A 50 -6.26 -1.48 28.40
N GLY A 51 -6.73 -2.65 28.84
CA GLY A 51 -8.12 -3.09 28.70
C GLY A 51 -8.45 -3.85 27.41
N TYR A 52 -7.66 -3.68 26.35
CA TYR A 52 -7.86 -4.36 25.07
C TYR A 52 -6.56 -4.95 24.53
N SER A 53 -6.69 -5.99 23.72
CA SER A 53 -5.64 -6.48 22.83
C SER A 53 -6.23 -6.75 21.46
N THR A 54 -5.38 -6.84 20.44
CA THR A 54 -5.79 -7.15 19.09
C THR A 54 -4.91 -8.23 18.51
N LYS A 55 -5.53 -9.17 17.79
CA LYS A 55 -4.83 -10.18 17.00
C LYS A 55 -5.59 -10.43 15.71
N VAL A 56 -5.03 -9.94 14.61
CA VAL A 56 -5.52 -10.13 13.24
C VAL A 56 -4.45 -10.93 12.49
N PRO A 57 -4.78 -12.10 11.92
CA PRO A 57 -3.83 -12.85 11.11
C PRO A 57 -3.66 -12.22 9.71
N ASN A 58 -2.70 -12.74 8.96
CA ASN A 58 -2.43 -12.32 7.59
C ASN A 58 -3.40 -12.99 6.62
N TYR A 59 -3.65 -12.33 5.49
CA TYR A 59 -4.51 -12.79 4.40
C TYR A 59 -3.86 -12.48 3.06
N ASP A 60 -4.23 -13.23 2.03
CA ASP A 60 -3.68 -13.09 0.68
C ASP A 60 -4.13 -11.75 0.05
N PRO A 61 -3.19 -10.87 -0.34
CA PRO A 61 -3.51 -9.64 -1.07
C PRO A 61 -4.35 -9.86 -2.33
N ARG A 62 -4.16 -10.99 -3.01
CA ARG A 62 -4.90 -11.33 -4.24
C ARG A 62 -6.36 -11.63 -3.93
N ALA A 63 -6.62 -12.46 -2.92
CA ALA A 63 -7.98 -12.74 -2.44
C ALA A 63 -8.71 -11.48 -1.93
N ILE A 64 -7.98 -10.60 -1.23
CA ILE A 64 -8.52 -9.30 -0.79
C ILE A 64 -8.91 -8.43 -1.99
N ALA A 65 -8.04 -8.30 -2.99
CA ALA A 65 -8.30 -7.52 -4.20
C ALA A 65 -9.50 -8.08 -4.99
N GLU A 66 -9.63 -9.40 -5.10
CA GLU A 66 -10.78 -10.05 -5.74
C GLU A 66 -12.08 -9.76 -4.99
N ASN A 67 -12.09 -9.82 -3.66
CA ASN A 67 -13.28 -9.46 -2.89
C ASN A 67 -13.65 -7.99 -3.02
N ILE A 68 -12.67 -7.08 -3.09
CA ILE A 68 -12.94 -5.66 -3.38
C ILE A 68 -13.58 -5.51 -4.76
N ARG A 69 -13.13 -6.25 -5.78
CA ARG A 69 -13.77 -6.27 -7.12
C ARG A 69 -15.20 -6.77 -7.08
N LYS A 70 -15.47 -7.86 -6.36
CA LYS A 70 -16.84 -8.38 -6.13
C LYS A 70 -17.73 -7.30 -5.53
N MET A 71 -17.24 -6.64 -4.48
CA MET A 71 -17.96 -5.54 -3.84
C MET A 71 -18.20 -4.34 -4.76
N MET A 72 -17.25 -3.99 -5.64
CA MET A 72 -17.46 -2.96 -6.67
C MET A 72 -18.57 -3.35 -7.65
N ASN A 73 -18.77 -4.64 -7.92
CA ASN A 73 -19.85 -5.17 -8.75
C ASN A 73 -21.19 -5.33 -8.00
N GLY A 74 -21.23 -5.02 -6.70
CA GLY A 74 -22.42 -5.19 -5.87
C GLY A 74 -22.64 -6.61 -5.35
N GLU A 75 -21.62 -7.46 -5.44
CA GLU A 75 -21.62 -8.82 -4.90
C GLU A 75 -21.11 -8.83 -3.44
N GLU A 76 -21.52 -9.85 -2.68
CA GLU A 76 -21.04 -10.06 -1.31
C GLU A 76 -19.61 -10.65 -1.31
N PRO A 77 -18.71 -10.18 -0.43
CA PRO A 77 -17.35 -10.71 -0.36
C PRO A 77 -17.36 -12.15 0.19
N GLU A 78 -16.50 -12.98 -0.38
CA GLU A 78 -16.29 -14.35 0.07
C GLU A 78 -15.49 -14.41 1.38
N GLU A 79 -15.69 -15.50 2.12
CA GLU A 79 -14.89 -15.78 3.30
C GLU A 79 -13.43 -16.07 2.90
N MET A 80 -12.50 -15.34 3.52
CA MET A 80 -11.07 -15.53 3.30
C MET A 80 -10.50 -16.38 4.44
N LEU A 81 -9.63 -17.33 4.10
CA LEU A 81 -8.83 -18.06 5.08
C LEU A 81 -7.53 -17.29 5.37
N PRO A 82 -7.02 -17.35 6.61
CA PRO A 82 -5.68 -16.84 6.90
C PRO A 82 -4.65 -17.42 5.94
N TRP A 83 -3.72 -16.57 5.52
CA TRP A 83 -2.69 -16.92 4.55
C TRP A 83 -1.40 -16.17 4.87
N TYR A 84 -0.28 -16.88 4.78
CA TYR A 84 1.04 -16.36 5.07
C TYR A 84 1.93 -16.61 3.87
N LYS A 85 2.55 -15.56 3.34
CA LYS A 85 3.46 -15.65 2.19
C LYS A 85 4.56 -16.66 2.47
N ASN A 86 4.83 -17.51 1.48
CA ASN A 86 5.83 -18.59 1.49
C ASN A 86 5.59 -19.74 2.48
N PHE A 87 4.51 -19.71 3.27
CA PHE A 87 4.14 -20.86 4.09
C PHE A 87 3.63 -21.99 3.19
N ILE A 88 4.23 -23.18 3.32
CA ILE A 88 3.88 -24.36 2.50
C ILE A 88 3.10 -25.42 3.29
N GLY A 89 2.76 -25.13 4.55
CA GLY A 89 1.91 -25.97 5.37
C GLY A 89 0.43 -25.78 5.03
N THR A 90 -0.45 -26.29 5.90
CA THR A 90 -1.90 -26.23 5.66
C THR A 90 -2.59 -25.40 6.74
N ILE A 91 -3.51 -24.53 6.32
CA ILE A 91 -4.42 -23.79 7.20
C ILE A 91 -5.85 -24.27 6.93
N THR A 92 -6.50 -24.84 7.94
CA THR A 92 -7.89 -25.32 7.84
C THR A 92 -8.78 -24.64 8.85
N LYS A 93 -10.00 -24.27 8.43
CA LYS A 93 -11.02 -23.73 9.33
C LYS A 93 -11.53 -24.85 10.25
N VAL A 94 -11.49 -24.60 11.56
CA VAL A 94 -11.99 -25.53 12.59
C VAL A 94 -13.38 -25.10 13.07
N ASP A 95 -13.53 -23.81 13.35
CA ASP A 95 -14.80 -23.15 13.65
C ASP A 95 -14.77 -21.72 13.10
N ASP A 96 -15.80 -20.90 13.38
CA ASP A 96 -15.91 -19.53 12.84
C ASP A 96 -14.81 -18.57 13.31
N THR A 97 -14.13 -18.89 14.41
CA THR A 97 -13.09 -18.04 15.01
C THR A 97 -11.73 -18.73 15.12
N LYS A 98 -11.63 -20.00 14.69
CA LYS A 98 -10.47 -20.84 14.96
C LYS A 98 -10.03 -21.59 13.71
N TYR A 99 -8.73 -21.56 13.48
CA TYR A 99 -8.07 -22.25 12.38
C TYR A 99 -6.97 -23.15 12.92
N SER A 100 -6.84 -24.35 12.35
CA SER A 100 -5.70 -25.24 12.58
C SER A 100 -4.64 -24.93 11.55
N VAL A 101 -3.41 -24.75 12.03
CA VAL A 101 -2.22 -24.53 11.20
C VAL A 101 -1.30 -25.72 11.38
N THR A 102 -1.03 -26.45 10.31
CA THR A 102 -0.17 -27.63 10.35
C THR A 102 1.08 -27.42 9.52
N GLY A 103 2.24 -27.75 10.10
CA GLY A 103 3.50 -27.88 9.36
C GLY A 103 3.48 -29.14 8.50
N ASN A 104 4.58 -29.41 7.79
CA ASN A 104 4.71 -30.57 6.91
C ASN A 104 5.66 -31.59 7.52
N ILE A 105 5.21 -32.84 7.59
CA ILE A 105 6.01 -34.00 8.01
C ILE A 105 5.70 -35.19 7.11
N GLU A 106 6.76 -35.84 6.61
CA GLU A 106 6.67 -36.99 5.72
C GLU A 106 7.49 -38.18 6.26
N VAL A 107 6.99 -39.39 5.99
CA VAL A 107 7.70 -40.64 6.29
C VAL A 107 8.55 -41.00 5.07
N ILE A 108 9.87 -41.05 5.26
CA ILE A 108 10.82 -41.41 4.20
C ILE A 108 10.99 -42.94 4.15
N ASP A 109 11.15 -43.56 5.31
CA ASP A 109 11.25 -45.00 5.51
C ASP A 109 10.83 -45.40 6.94
N ASP A 110 10.92 -46.69 7.28
CA ASP A 110 10.48 -47.25 8.57
C ASP A 110 11.18 -46.65 9.81
N THR A 111 12.26 -45.90 9.61
CA THR A 111 13.09 -45.30 10.68
C THR A 111 13.35 -43.81 10.50
N THR A 112 12.93 -43.22 9.38
CA THR A 112 13.30 -41.85 9.01
C THR A 112 12.08 -40.99 8.67
N LEU A 113 12.02 -39.82 9.32
CA LEU A 113 11.02 -38.77 9.10
C LEU A 113 11.69 -37.51 8.54
N GLU A 114 10.95 -36.76 7.74
CA GLU A 114 11.39 -35.46 7.25
C GLU A 114 10.36 -34.38 7.60
N ILE A 115 10.81 -33.31 8.26
CA ILE A 115 10.00 -32.12 8.55
C ILE A 115 10.49 -31.01 7.63
N THR A 116 9.60 -30.49 6.77
CA THR A 116 9.91 -29.45 5.78
C THR A 116 9.24 -28.11 6.05
N GLU A 117 8.31 -28.04 6.99
CA GLU A 117 7.65 -26.80 7.40
C GLU A 117 7.21 -26.85 8.86
N LEU A 118 7.34 -25.73 9.57
CA LEU A 118 6.85 -25.58 10.94
C LEU A 118 5.58 -24.74 10.96
N PRO A 119 4.66 -24.93 11.93
CA PRO A 119 3.47 -24.09 12.04
C PRO A 119 3.82 -22.61 12.22
N ILE A 120 3.01 -21.72 11.64
CA ILE A 120 3.15 -20.27 11.78
C ILE A 120 3.30 -19.85 13.25
N GLY A 121 4.27 -18.98 13.52
CA GLY A 121 4.64 -18.53 14.86
C GLY A 121 5.66 -19.43 15.57
N THR A 122 6.09 -20.52 14.94
CA THR A 122 7.12 -21.43 15.47
C THR A 122 8.47 -21.16 14.81
N TRP A 123 9.43 -20.66 15.58
CA TRP A 123 10.79 -20.39 15.08
C TRP A 123 11.65 -21.66 15.08
N THR A 124 12.50 -21.81 14.06
CA THR A 124 13.37 -23.00 13.86
C THR A 124 14.21 -23.35 15.09
N GLN A 125 14.90 -22.36 15.66
CA GLN A 125 15.74 -22.57 16.84
C GLN A 125 14.91 -22.93 18.08
N SER A 126 13.79 -22.24 18.31
CA SER A 126 12.88 -22.54 19.41
C SER A 126 12.28 -23.94 19.28
N TYR A 127 11.94 -24.39 18.06
CA TYR A 127 11.44 -25.73 17.81
C TYR A 127 12.50 -26.79 18.12
N LYS A 128 13.74 -26.58 17.64
CA LYS A 128 14.88 -27.45 17.95
C LYS A 128 15.06 -27.62 19.45
N GLU A 129 15.19 -26.52 20.20
CA GLU A 129 15.48 -26.53 21.63
C GLU A 129 14.32 -27.07 22.49
N SER A 130 13.07 -26.75 22.13
CA SER A 130 11.90 -27.08 22.96
C SER A 130 11.18 -28.38 22.58
N VAL A 131 11.47 -28.91 21.38
CA VAL A 131 10.82 -30.12 20.85
C VAL A 131 11.83 -31.21 20.55
N LEU A 132 12.81 -30.97 19.67
CA LEU A 132 13.72 -32.03 19.21
C LEU A 132 14.76 -32.43 20.26
N GLU A 133 15.39 -31.47 20.93
CA GLU A 133 16.37 -31.74 22.00
C GLU A 133 15.78 -32.59 23.15
N PRO A 134 14.59 -32.26 23.71
CA PRO A 134 13.90 -33.13 24.66
C PRO A 134 13.55 -34.52 24.12
N MET A 135 13.21 -34.63 22.83
CA MET A 135 12.90 -35.92 22.21
C MET A 135 14.14 -36.79 22.00
N LEU A 136 15.33 -36.18 21.85
CA LEU A 136 16.60 -36.87 21.68
C LEU A 136 17.18 -37.33 23.01
N HIS A 137 17.29 -36.41 23.97
CA HIS A 137 17.97 -36.67 25.25
C HIS A 137 17.03 -37.17 26.35
N GLY A 138 15.73 -36.93 26.20
CA GLY A 138 14.76 -37.12 27.26
C GLY A 138 14.80 -36.00 28.30
N THR A 139 13.73 -35.91 29.07
CA THR A 139 13.57 -35.05 30.25
C THR A 139 12.83 -35.84 31.33
N ASP A 140 12.74 -35.29 32.54
CA ASP A 140 11.97 -35.91 33.64
C ASP A 140 10.50 -36.23 33.26
N LYS A 141 9.94 -35.50 32.29
CA LYS A 141 8.54 -35.64 31.85
C LYS A 141 8.37 -36.34 30.50
N VAL A 142 9.42 -36.39 29.67
CA VAL A 142 9.33 -36.87 28.29
C VAL A 142 10.48 -37.85 28.06
N PRO A 143 10.23 -39.16 27.90
CA PRO A 143 11.28 -40.10 27.58
C PRO A 143 11.83 -39.84 26.16
N PRO A 144 13.11 -40.15 25.90
CA PRO A 144 13.69 -40.02 24.57
C PRO A 144 12.92 -40.92 23.59
N CYS A 145 12.58 -40.38 22.42
CA CYS A 145 11.84 -41.08 21.38
C CYS A 145 12.48 -41.02 20.00
N ILE A 146 13.46 -40.12 19.79
CA ILE A 146 14.27 -40.09 18.56
C ILE A 146 15.71 -40.50 18.89
N THR A 147 16.42 -41.05 17.91
CA THR A 147 17.82 -41.50 18.08
C THR A 147 18.83 -40.47 17.61
N ASP A 148 18.49 -39.71 16.56
CA ASP A 148 19.32 -38.66 15.98
C ASP A 148 18.44 -37.71 15.15
N TYR A 149 18.92 -36.50 14.86
CA TYR A 149 18.34 -35.64 13.84
C TYR A 149 19.42 -34.79 13.14
N LYS A 150 19.19 -34.48 11.87
CA LYS A 150 20.06 -33.65 11.04
C LYS A 150 19.32 -32.43 10.51
N GLU A 151 20.02 -31.30 10.49
CA GLU A 151 19.49 -30.01 10.07
C GLU A 151 20.02 -29.63 8.68
N TYR A 152 19.10 -29.31 7.77
CA TYR A 152 19.42 -28.88 6.40
C TYR A 152 18.70 -27.57 6.06
N HIS A 153 18.64 -26.67 7.04
CA HIS A 153 17.95 -25.39 6.93
C HIS A 153 18.63 -24.44 5.94
N THR A 154 17.83 -23.58 5.32
CA THR A 154 18.33 -22.36 4.68
C THR A 154 17.89 -21.14 5.49
N GLU A 155 18.18 -19.94 5.01
CA GLU A 155 17.69 -18.71 5.64
C GLU A 155 16.16 -18.58 5.57
N THR A 156 15.52 -19.24 4.59
CA THR A 156 14.08 -19.09 4.30
C THR A 156 13.28 -20.40 4.30
N ARG A 157 13.93 -21.55 4.54
CA ARG A 157 13.27 -22.88 4.56
C ARG A 157 13.80 -23.75 5.70
N VAL A 158 12.88 -24.50 6.31
CA VAL A 158 13.18 -25.48 7.36
C VAL A 158 13.31 -26.87 6.75
N ARG A 159 14.22 -27.67 7.31
CA ARG A 159 14.38 -29.08 6.96
C ARG A 159 15.07 -29.84 8.07
N PHE A 160 14.34 -30.71 8.75
CA PHE A 160 14.88 -31.67 9.72
C PHE A 160 14.72 -33.07 9.18
N VAL A 161 15.78 -33.88 9.25
CA VAL A 161 15.72 -35.32 8.98
C VAL A 161 15.92 -36.02 10.31
N ILE A 162 14.89 -36.73 10.77
CA ILE A 162 14.82 -37.33 12.10
C ILE A 162 14.93 -38.84 11.97
N THR A 163 15.77 -39.45 12.78
CA THR A 163 15.94 -40.90 12.85
C THR A 163 15.33 -41.44 14.16
N MET A 164 14.59 -42.54 14.05
CA MET A 164 13.91 -43.20 15.16
C MET A 164 14.07 -44.71 15.07
N ALA A 165 13.90 -45.40 16.20
CA ALA A 165 13.73 -46.85 16.18
C ALA A 165 12.35 -47.22 15.61
N GLU A 166 12.25 -48.31 14.84
CA GLU A 166 11.01 -48.74 14.17
C GLU A 166 9.80 -48.85 15.11
N ASN A 167 10.02 -49.35 16.33
CA ASN A 167 8.96 -49.45 17.34
C ASN A 167 8.45 -48.06 17.76
N LYS A 168 9.35 -47.08 17.94
CA LYS A 168 8.99 -45.69 18.27
C LYS A 168 8.35 -44.96 17.09
N MET A 169 8.73 -45.30 15.87
CA MET A 169 8.09 -44.80 14.66
C MET A 169 6.62 -45.24 14.59
N ARG A 170 6.34 -46.55 14.76
CA ARG A 170 4.96 -47.07 14.80
C ARG A 170 4.13 -46.46 15.94
N GLU A 171 4.73 -46.28 17.12
CA GLU A 171 4.08 -45.59 18.24
C GLU A 171 3.73 -44.13 17.88
N ALA A 172 4.62 -43.42 17.17
CA ALA A 172 4.40 -42.04 16.74
C ALA A 172 3.29 -41.93 15.68
N GLU A 173 3.25 -42.85 14.71
CA GLU A 173 2.20 -42.89 13.68
C GLU A 173 0.81 -43.15 14.28
N GLN A 174 0.70 -44.04 15.27
CA GLN A 174 -0.56 -44.31 15.96
C GLN A 174 -1.12 -43.08 16.70
N VAL A 175 -0.23 -42.24 17.23
CA VAL A 175 -0.62 -40.97 17.88
C VAL A 175 -0.96 -39.88 16.86
N GLY A 176 -0.45 -40.00 15.64
CA GLY A 176 -0.44 -38.97 14.61
C GLY A 176 0.83 -38.15 14.66
N LEU A 177 1.57 -38.12 13.55
CA LEU A 177 2.89 -37.49 13.46
C LEU A 177 2.85 -35.99 13.75
N HIS A 178 1.88 -35.26 13.19
CA HIS A 178 1.73 -33.82 13.42
C HIS A 178 1.58 -33.50 14.91
N LYS A 179 0.68 -34.22 15.61
CA LYS A 179 0.49 -34.10 17.05
C LYS A 179 1.73 -34.51 17.85
N LYS A 180 2.36 -35.64 17.51
CA LYS A 180 3.53 -36.17 18.22
C LYS A 180 4.71 -35.19 18.14
N PHE A 181 4.96 -34.63 16.98
CA PHE A 181 6.05 -33.68 16.70
C PHE A 181 5.66 -32.22 16.93
N LYS A 182 4.48 -31.94 17.50
CA LYS A 182 4.00 -30.58 17.80
C LYS A 182 4.02 -29.66 16.56
N LEU A 183 3.67 -30.22 15.41
CA LEU A 183 3.52 -29.52 14.13
C LEU A 183 2.08 -29.05 13.89
N GLU A 184 1.33 -28.82 14.97
CA GLU A 184 -0.02 -28.27 14.94
C GLU A 184 -0.06 -27.03 15.84
N ALA A 185 -0.50 -25.91 15.27
CA ALA A 185 -0.79 -24.68 15.98
C ALA A 185 -2.24 -24.24 15.71
N THR A 186 -2.65 -23.19 16.40
CA THR A 186 -3.99 -22.62 16.25
C THR A 186 -3.87 -21.12 16.00
N ILE A 187 -4.60 -20.63 15.00
CA ILE A 187 -4.88 -19.20 14.83
C ILE A 187 -6.30 -18.95 15.36
N ASN A 188 -6.44 -17.89 16.16
CA ASN A 188 -7.72 -17.46 16.70
C ASN A 188 -8.01 -16.02 16.23
N THR A 189 -9.22 -15.79 15.72
CA THR A 189 -9.72 -14.50 15.21
C THR A 189 -10.83 -13.90 16.07
N SER A 190 -10.99 -14.34 17.33
CA SER A 190 -12.05 -13.89 18.24
C SER A 190 -11.84 -12.48 18.80
N ASN A 191 -10.65 -11.91 18.60
CA ASN A 191 -10.24 -10.65 19.23
C ASN A 191 -9.57 -9.69 18.23
N MET A 192 -10.36 -9.20 17.27
CA MET A 192 -9.95 -8.19 16.31
C MET A 192 -10.50 -6.83 16.76
N VAL A 193 -9.76 -6.14 17.63
CA VAL A 193 -10.13 -4.80 18.12
C VAL A 193 -9.27 -3.77 17.39
N LEU A 194 -9.89 -2.84 16.67
CA LEU A 194 -9.20 -1.82 15.87
C LEU A 194 -9.82 -0.46 16.11
N PHE A 195 -9.09 0.61 15.81
CA PHE A 195 -9.66 1.95 15.68
C PHE A 195 -10.39 2.04 14.34
N ASP A 196 -11.61 2.59 14.36
CA ASP A 196 -12.31 2.99 13.14
C ASP A 196 -11.77 4.32 12.58
N ALA A 197 -12.30 4.76 11.44
CA ALA A 197 -11.89 6.00 10.77
C ALA A 197 -12.12 7.28 11.63
N MET A 198 -12.96 7.19 12.66
CA MET A 198 -13.27 8.27 13.59
C MET A 198 -12.43 8.21 14.87
N GLY A 199 -11.50 7.25 14.96
CA GLY A 199 -10.65 7.06 16.14
C GLY A 199 -11.37 6.37 17.31
N CYS A 200 -12.50 5.71 17.08
CA CYS A 200 -13.21 4.95 18.11
C CYS A 200 -12.79 3.48 18.09
N LEU A 201 -12.57 2.89 19.28
CA LEU A 201 -12.27 1.47 19.41
C LEU A 201 -13.51 0.63 19.09
N LYS A 202 -13.36 -0.30 18.15
CA LYS A 202 -14.41 -1.22 17.73
C LYS A 202 -13.87 -2.64 17.66
N LYS A 203 -14.65 -3.60 18.19
CA LYS A 203 -14.41 -5.03 18.00
C LYS A 203 -15.11 -5.48 16.73
N TYR A 204 -14.39 -6.22 15.90
CA TYR A 204 -14.90 -6.86 14.70
C TYR A 204 -14.99 -8.37 14.93
N ASP A 205 -16.12 -8.97 14.60
CA ASP A 205 -16.33 -10.41 14.79
C ASP A 205 -15.89 -11.21 13.56
N THR A 206 -15.88 -10.58 12.38
CA THR A 206 -15.41 -11.21 11.13
C THR A 206 -14.53 -10.29 10.30
N THR A 207 -13.65 -10.87 9.48
CA THR A 207 -12.85 -10.10 8.52
C THR A 207 -13.69 -9.45 7.42
N ARG A 208 -14.88 -9.99 7.15
CA ARG A 208 -15.86 -9.41 6.23
C ARG A 208 -16.36 -8.05 6.73
N GLU A 209 -16.54 -7.87 8.03
CA GLU A 209 -16.91 -6.57 8.61
C GLU A 209 -15.80 -5.54 8.40
N ILE A 210 -14.55 -5.90 8.69
CA ILE A 210 -13.38 -5.05 8.45
C ILE A 210 -13.31 -4.65 6.97
N LEU A 211 -13.47 -5.63 6.06
CA LEU A 211 -13.41 -5.40 4.62
C LEU A 211 -14.54 -4.49 4.13
N LYS A 212 -15.76 -4.67 4.64
CA LYS A 212 -16.92 -3.83 4.27
C LYS A 212 -16.79 -2.39 4.73
N GLU A 213 -16.32 -2.19 5.95
CA GLU A 213 -16.09 -0.86 6.50
C GLU A 213 -14.98 -0.14 5.74
N PHE A 214 -13.85 -0.83 5.50
CA PHE A 214 -12.77 -0.31 4.67
C PHE A 214 -13.25 0.02 3.24
N PHE A 215 -14.04 -0.86 2.62
CA PHE A 215 -14.51 -0.65 1.25
C PHE A 215 -15.32 0.64 1.10
N THR A 216 -16.24 0.86 2.05
CA THR A 216 -17.09 2.05 2.06
C THR A 216 -16.23 3.31 2.18
N LEU A 217 -15.32 3.34 3.15
CA LEU A 217 -14.39 4.44 3.37
C LEU A 217 -13.50 4.70 2.16
N ARG A 218 -12.93 3.65 1.57
CA ARG A 218 -12.02 3.76 0.43
C ARG A 218 -12.75 4.22 -0.83
N MET A 219 -14.00 3.80 -1.04
CA MET A 219 -14.82 4.27 -2.16
C MET A 219 -15.08 5.79 -2.06
N GLU A 220 -15.39 6.30 -0.87
CA GLU A 220 -15.53 7.74 -0.64
C GLU A 220 -14.23 8.50 -0.95
N ARG A 221 -13.07 7.92 -0.60
CA ARG A 221 -11.75 8.48 -0.94
C ARG A 221 -11.50 8.51 -2.44
N TYR A 222 -11.93 7.51 -3.21
CA TYR A 222 -11.86 7.57 -4.67
C TYR A 222 -12.79 8.63 -5.28
N ILE A 223 -13.97 8.87 -4.69
CA ILE A 223 -14.86 9.96 -5.11
C ILE A 223 -14.16 11.31 -4.89
N MET A 224 -13.57 11.53 -3.70
CA MET A 224 -12.81 12.73 -3.39
C MET A 224 -11.59 12.90 -4.31
N ARG A 225 -10.81 11.83 -4.52
CA ARG A 225 -9.67 11.83 -5.46
C ARG A 225 -10.09 12.24 -6.86
N LYS A 226 -11.16 11.65 -7.40
CA LYS A 226 -11.66 12.00 -8.74
C LYS A 226 -12.03 13.48 -8.79
N ALA A 227 -12.80 13.99 -7.82
CA ALA A 227 -13.20 15.39 -7.78
C ALA A 227 -12.00 16.34 -7.70
N TYR A 228 -11.00 16.02 -6.87
CA TYR A 228 -9.76 16.81 -6.77
C TYR A 228 -8.98 16.81 -8.08
N MET A 229 -8.79 15.64 -8.70
CA MET A 229 -8.08 15.50 -9.96
C MET A 229 -8.79 16.25 -11.10
N GLU A 230 -10.12 16.17 -11.18
CA GLU A 230 -10.91 16.92 -12.16
C GLU A 230 -10.78 18.43 -11.97
N GLY A 231 -10.84 18.93 -10.73
CA GLY A 231 -10.67 20.35 -10.45
C GLY A 231 -9.25 20.84 -10.76
N MET A 232 -8.22 20.06 -10.40
CA MET A 232 -6.83 20.38 -10.71
C MET A 232 -6.58 20.41 -12.22
N LEU A 233 -7.02 19.38 -12.96
CA LEU A 233 -6.89 19.34 -14.43
C LEU A 233 -7.70 20.45 -15.12
N THR A 234 -8.86 20.81 -14.58
CA THR A 234 -9.65 21.94 -15.07
C THR A 234 -8.88 23.26 -14.88
N ALA A 235 -8.24 23.45 -13.73
CA ALA A 235 -7.42 24.62 -13.45
C ALA A 235 -6.16 24.67 -14.32
N GLU A 236 -5.45 23.54 -14.48
CA GLU A 236 -4.29 23.41 -15.38
C GLU A 236 -4.67 23.72 -16.84
N SER A 237 -5.78 23.14 -17.31
CA SER A 237 -6.32 23.41 -18.65
C SER A 237 -6.69 24.88 -18.81
N GLY A 238 -7.35 25.49 -17.81
CA GLY A 238 -7.69 26.91 -17.81
C GLY A 238 -6.46 27.83 -17.87
N LYS A 239 -5.39 27.44 -17.17
CA LYS A 239 -4.10 28.15 -17.18
C LYS A 239 -3.45 28.09 -18.56
N LEU A 240 -3.34 26.90 -19.15
CA LEU A 240 -2.78 26.71 -20.49
C LEU A 240 -3.62 27.38 -21.59
N ASN A 241 -4.94 27.33 -21.49
CA ASN A 241 -5.85 28.04 -22.39
C ASN A 241 -5.59 29.56 -22.34
N SER A 242 -5.43 30.12 -21.15
CA SER A 242 -5.17 31.55 -20.96
C SER A 242 -3.77 31.93 -21.46
N GLN A 243 -2.76 31.10 -21.22
CA GLN A 243 -1.41 31.30 -21.76
C GLN A 243 -1.40 31.24 -23.29
N ALA A 244 -2.07 30.24 -23.88
CA ALA A 244 -2.16 30.10 -25.34
C ALA A 244 -2.88 31.29 -25.97
N ARG A 245 -4.01 31.72 -25.38
CA ARG A 245 -4.72 32.93 -25.83
C ARG A 245 -3.83 34.16 -25.76
N PHE A 246 -3.10 34.36 -24.67
CA PHE A 246 -2.20 35.51 -24.50
C PHE A 246 -1.08 35.53 -25.56
N ILE A 247 -0.43 34.39 -25.79
CA ILE A 247 0.64 34.27 -26.81
C ILE A 247 0.09 34.51 -28.21
N LEU A 248 -1.08 33.95 -28.55
CA LEU A 248 -1.73 34.17 -29.84
C LEU A 248 -2.09 35.64 -30.05
N GLU A 249 -2.78 36.26 -29.08
CA GLU A 249 -3.12 37.69 -29.13
C GLU A 249 -1.86 38.57 -29.22
N LYS A 250 -0.73 38.13 -28.65
CA LYS A 250 0.54 38.89 -28.67
C LYS A 250 1.25 38.79 -30.02
N ILE A 251 1.25 37.62 -30.63
CA ILE A 251 1.83 37.39 -31.97
C ILE A 251 1.00 38.10 -33.05
N GLU A 252 -0.32 38.12 -32.90
CA GLU A 252 -1.25 38.80 -33.82
C GLU A 252 -1.25 40.33 -33.66
N GLY A 253 -0.57 40.86 -32.64
CA GLY A 253 -0.53 42.30 -32.34
C GLY A 253 -1.82 42.84 -31.68
N THR A 254 -2.78 41.97 -31.36
CA THR A 254 -4.02 42.29 -30.66
C THR A 254 -3.76 42.79 -29.24
N ILE A 255 -2.75 42.24 -28.55
CA ILE A 255 -2.31 42.68 -27.22
C ILE A 255 -0.89 43.24 -27.29
N VAL A 256 -0.72 44.47 -26.81
CA VAL A 256 0.57 45.17 -26.77
C VAL A 256 0.91 45.46 -25.32
N ILE A 257 2.04 44.92 -24.87
CA ILE A 257 2.52 44.99 -23.48
C ILE A 257 3.80 45.82 -23.34
N GLU A 258 4.46 46.15 -24.46
CA GLU A 258 5.68 46.93 -24.48
C GLU A 258 5.49 48.31 -23.86
N ASN A 259 6.39 48.66 -22.94
CA ASN A 259 6.47 49.99 -22.30
C ASN A 259 5.16 50.44 -21.61
N LYS A 260 4.33 49.51 -21.12
CA LYS A 260 3.15 49.82 -20.30
C LYS A 260 3.43 49.61 -18.81
N PRO A 261 2.91 50.48 -17.92
CA PRO A 261 3.07 50.29 -16.48
C PRO A 261 2.28 49.06 -16.00
N LYS A 262 2.78 48.39 -14.96
CA LYS A 262 2.21 47.14 -14.41
C LYS A 262 0.71 47.26 -14.10
N ARG A 263 0.27 48.39 -13.54
CA ARG A 263 -1.15 48.64 -13.22
C ARG A 263 -2.04 48.62 -14.46
N ASP A 264 -1.59 49.21 -15.56
CA ASP A 264 -2.36 49.29 -16.79
C ASP A 264 -2.38 47.94 -17.52
N LEU A 265 -1.31 47.15 -17.41
CA LEU A 265 -1.27 45.76 -17.89
C LEU A 265 -2.31 44.90 -17.17
N ILE A 266 -2.38 44.97 -15.83
CA ILE A 266 -3.35 44.25 -15.02
C ILE A 266 -4.78 44.70 -15.40
N THR A 267 -5.02 46.01 -15.49
CA THR A 267 -6.34 46.56 -15.86
C THR A 267 -6.78 46.10 -17.25
N MET A 268 -5.86 46.09 -18.22
CA MET A 268 -6.11 45.60 -19.57
C MET A 268 -6.46 44.09 -19.58
N LEU A 269 -5.74 43.26 -18.82
CA LEU A 269 -6.02 41.83 -18.74
C LEU A 269 -7.38 41.53 -18.10
N VAL A 270 -7.75 42.28 -17.06
CA VAL A 270 -9.10 42.21 -16.46
C VAL A 270 -10.17 42.59 -17.47
N GLN A 271 -10.00 43.72 -18.18
CA GLN A 271 -10.97 44.19 -19.20
C GLN A 271 -11.14 43.21 -20.36
N ARG A 272 -10.09 42.46 -20.71
CA ARG A 272 -10.14 41.41 -21.75
C ARG A 272 -10.66 40.06 -21.25
N GLY A 273 -10.99 39.96 -19.96
CA GLY A 273 -11.55 38.76 -19.35
C GLY A 273 -10.54 37.63 -19.19
N TYR A 274 -9.26 37.93 -18.96
CA TYR A 274 -8.31 36.90 -18.53
C TYR A 274 -8.59 36.54 -17.06
N PRO A 275 -8.64 35.23 -16.71
CA PRO A 275 -8.78 34.83 -15.33
C PRO A 275 -7.48 35.07 -14.55
N SER A 276 -7.61 35.33 -13.24
CA SER A 276 -6.50 35.17 -12.30
C SER A 276 -5.98 33.72 -12.32
N ASP A 277 -4.74 33.45 -11.88
CA ASP A 277 -4.11 32.12 -11.95
C ASP A 277 -5.08 31.02 -11.46
N PRO A 278 -5.63 30.19 -12.37
CA PRO A 278 -6.66 29.23 -12.00
C PRO A 278 -6.15 28.14 -11.06
N VAL A 279 -4.87 27.76 -11.17
CA VAL A 279 -4.25 26.70 -10.36
C VAL A 279 -4.04 27.19 -8.93
N LYS A 280 -3.58 28.43 -8.78
CA LYS A 280 -3.45 29.06 -7.46
C LYS A 280 -4.81 29.20 -6.78
N ALA A 281 -5.78 29.77 -7.50
CA ALA A 281 -7.14 29.92 -6.99
C ALA A 281 -7.79 28.58 -6.58
N TRP A 282 -7.52 27.51 -7.33
CA TRP A 282 -7.99 26.16 -6.98
C TRP A 282 -7.34 25.64 -5.69
N LYS A 283 -6.01 25.76 -5.55
CA LYS A 283 -5.30 25.32 -4.33
C LYS A 283 -5.76 26.09 -3.10
N ASP A 284 -5.84 27.42 -3.19
CA ASP A 284 -6.30 28.28 -2.09
C ASP A 284 -7.74 27.90 -1.65
N SER A 285 -8.59 27.51 -2.61
CA SER A 285 -9.95 27.05 -2.31
C SER A 285 -9.99 25.71 -1.55
N GLN A 286 -9.02 24.82 -1.81
CA GLN A 286 -8.92 23.52 -1.15
C GLN A 286 -8.44 23.67 0.30
N ASP A 287 -7.44 24.53 0.54
CA ASP A 287 -6.91 24.81 1.88
C ASP A 287 -8.00 25.42 2.79
N THR A 288 -8.84 26.29 2.23
CA THR A 288 -9.99 26.88 2.95
C THR A 288 -11.06 25.84 3.30
N THR A 289 -11.32 24.86 2.42
CA THR A 289 -12.33 23.81 2.67
C THR A 289 -11.87 22.70 3.60
N LEU A 290 -10.56 22.45 3.70
CA LEU A 290 -10.00 21.42 4.58
C LEU A 290 -9.90 21.87 6.03
N GLY A 291 -10.38 23.08 6.37
CA GLY A 291 -10.40 23.57 7.74
C GLY A 291 -9.01 23.63 8.36
N VAL A 292 -7.99 23.90 7.53
CA VAL A 292 -6.69 24.31 8.05
C VAL A 292 -6.92 25.72 8.59
N ASP A 293 -7.25 25.80 9.87
CA ASP A 293 -7.35 27.04 10.65
C ASP A 293 -5.91 27.56 10.83
N ASP A 294 -5.30 27.98 9.72
CA ASP A 294 -4.03 28.69 9.68
C ASP A 294 -4.35 30.18 9.70
N SER A 295 -4.96 30.63 10.79
CA SER A 295 -4.91 32.03 11.17
C SER A 295 -3.58 32.29 11.85
N ASP A 296 -2.46 32.09 11.15
CA ASP A 296 -1.19 32.74 11.46
C ASP A 296 -0.29 32.73 10.21
N ASP A 297 -0.33 33.87 9.52
CA ASP A 297 0.54 34.28 8.43
C ASP A 297 2.01 34.21 8.87
N ASP A 298 2.71 33.11 8.60
CA ASP A 298 4.18 33.12 8.53
C ASP A 298 4.75 31.91 7.76
N THR A 299 4.30 31.71 6.51
CA THR A 299 5.11 30.95 5.56
C THR A 299 6.22 31.83 5.01
N MET A 300 7.44 31.48 5.43
CA MET A 300 8.74 31.94 4.93
C MET A 300 8.85 31.71 3.41
N SER A 301 8.21 32.59 2.64
CA SER A 301 8.46 32.77 1.22
C SER A 301 9.81 33.45 1.07
N THR A 302 10.82 32.67 0.67
CA THR A 302 12.10 33.20 0.17
C THR A 302 11.83 34.34 -0.79
N VAL A 303 12.30 35.51 -0.35
CA VAL A 303 11.98 36.83 -0.86
C VAL A 303 12.43 36.97 -2.31
N SER A 304 11.47 37.04 -3.22
CA SER A 304 11.60 37.88 -4.41
C SER A 304 10.25 38.49 -4.76
N SER A 305 10.26 39.82 -4.78
CA SER A 305 9.29 40.75 -5.39
C SER A 305 8.01 41.11 -4.63
N THR A 306 8.13 42.18 -3.86
CA THR A 306 7.42 43.46 -4.08
C THR A 306 5.99 43.42 -4.66
N ALA A 307 5.06 43.81 -3.78
CA ALA A 307 3.83 44.56 -4.04
C ALA A 307 2.78 43.89 -4.97
N SER A 308 1.93 43.07 -4.37
CA SER A 308 0.47 43.05 -4.54
C SER A 308 -0.12 42.35 -3.31
N GLY A 309 -0.78 43.09 -2.42
CA GLY A 309 -1.39 42.53 -1.21
C GLY A 309 -2.44 41.47 -1.52
N ALA A 310 -2.64 40.56 -0.56
CA ALA A 310 -3.65 39.52 -0.56
C ALA A 310 -5.01 40.06 -1.06
N GLY A 311 -5.48 39.59 -2.21
CA GLY A 311 -6.80 39.90 -2.78
C GLY A 311 -6.86 40.47 -4.20
N GLY A 312 -5.71 40.76 -4.85
CA GLY A 312 -5.69 41.25 -6.24
C GLY A 312 -5.63 40.13 -7.32
N PRO A 313 -6.05 40.39 -8.58
CA PRO A 313 -5.89 39.44 -9.69
C PRO A 313 -4.41 39.06 -9.93
N ASP A 314 -4.11 37.76 -9.99
CA ASP A 314 -2.77 37.23 -10.22
C ASP A 314 -2.59 36.83 -11.70
N PHE A 315 -1.87 37.68 -12.44
CA PHE A 315 -1.52 37.44 -13.84
C PHE A 315 -0.05 37.07 -14.04
N ASN A 316 0.69 36.73 -12.97
CA ASN A 316 2.11 36.42 -13.08
C ASN A 316 2.37 35.20 -13.99
N TYR A 317 1.42 34.25 -14.03
CA TYR A 317 1.51 33.08 -14.91
C TYR A 317 1.48 33.40 -16.41
N LEU A 318 1.02 34.60 -16.79
CA LEU A 318 1.07 35.11 -18.16
C LEU A 318 2.31 35.99 -18.36
N LEU A 319 2.55 36.91 -17.42
CA LEU A 319 3.58 37.94 -17.58
C LEU A 319 5.01 37.44 -17.34
N ASN A 320 5.19 36.34 -16.60
CA ASN A 320 6.50 35.73 -16.35
C ASN A 320 6.89 34.71 -17.42
N MET A 321 6.10 34.54 -18.48
CA MET A 321 6.47 33.69 -19.60
C MET A 321 7.73 34.22 -20.30
N SER A 322 8.64 33.32 -20.66
CA SER A 322 9.87 33.70 -21.37
C SER A 322 9.56 34.36 -22.71
N MET A 323 10.38 35.31 -23.17
CA MET A 323 10.28 35.86 -24.54
C MET A 323 10.37 34.77 -25.62
N TRP A 324 11.05 33.66 -25.34
CA TRP A 324 11.09 32.49 -26.22
C TRP A 324 9.72 31.86 -26.44
N SER A 325 8.74 32.09 -25.55
CA SER A 325 7.36 31.60 -25.71
C SER A 325 6.65 32.19 -26.94
N LEU A 326 7.18 33.28 -27.49
CA LEU A 326 6.71 33.91 -28.74
C LEU A 326 7.30 33.24 -30.00
N SER A 327 8.24 32.31 -29.87
CA SER A 327 8.75 31.55 -31.00
C SER A 327 7.70 30.57 -31.52
N GLN A 328 7.80 30.22 -32.80
CA GLN A 328 6.89 29.26 -33.43
C GLN A 328 6.91 27.90 -32.71
N GLU A 329 8.11 27.38 -32.42
CA GLU A 329 8.29 26.09 -31.75
C GLU A 329 7.61 26.08 -30.36
N LYS A 330 7.79 27.14 -29.57
CA LYS A 330 7.23 27.20 -28.22
C LYS A 330 5.74 27.44 -28.20
N LYS A 331 5.21 28.22 -29.15
CA LYS A 331 3.77 28.34 -29.36
C LYS A 331 3.14 26.98 -29.67
N ASP A 332 3.71 26.25 -30.63
CA ASP A 332 3.17 24.96 -31.07
C ASP A 332 3.27 23.92 -29.95
N GLU A 333 4.36 23.93 -29.17
CA GLU A 333 4.51 23.13 -27.96
C GLU A 333 3.43 23.45 -26.91
N LEU A 334 3.18 24.74 -26.63
CA LEU A 334 2.17 25.18 -25.67
C LEU A 334 0.75 24.76 -26.10
N LEU A 335 0.41 24.91 -27.39
CA LEU A 335 -0.86 24.46 -27.94
C LEU A 335 -1.02 22.95 -27.81
N LYS A 336 0.04 22.18 -28.08
CA LYS A 336 0.04 20.73 -27.88
C LYS A 336 -0.17 20.36 -26.41
N GLN A 337 0.49 21.04 -25.47
CA GLN A 337 0.30 20.80 -24.03
C GLN A 337 -1.13 21.11 -23.58
N ARG A 338 -1.71 22.21 -24.06
CA ARG A 338 -3.11 22.59 -23.81
C ARG A 338 -4.07 21.49 -24.28
N ASP A 339 -3.90 21.03 -25.51
CA ASP A 339 -4.78 20.02 -26.12
C ASP A 339 -4.63 18.67 -25.43
N GLN A 340 -3.40 18.29 -25.06
CA GLN A 340 -3.13 17.09 -24.26
C GLN A 340 -3.83 17.16 -22.89
N LYS A 341 -3.71 18.28 -22.17
CA LYS A 341 -4.36 18.46 -20.86
C LYS A 341 -5.87 18.47 -20.94
N ALA A 342 -6.44 19.02 -22.01
CA ALA A 342 -7.88 18.95 -22.28
C ALA A 342 -8.33 17.50 -22.54
N ALA A 343 -7.55 16.73 -23.30
CA ALA A 343 -7.82 15.31 -23.53
C ALA A 343 -7.72 14.48 -22.23
N GLU A 344 -6.70 14.73 -21.40
CA GLU A 344 -6.55 14.08 -20.07
C GLU A 344 -7.76 14.34 -19.18
N LEU A 345 -8.29 15.58 -19.16
CA LEU A 345 -9.48 15.93 -18.40
C LEU A 345 -10.75 15.22 -18.93
N GLU A 346 -10.92 15.20 -20.25
CA GLU A 346 -12.03 14.47 -20.91
C GLU A 346 -11.98 12.98 -20.58
N ASP A 347 -10.80 12.38 -20.60
CA ASP A 347 -10.63 10.95 -20.30
C ASP A 347 -10.87 10.65 -18.82
N LEU A 348 -10.40 11.51 -17.89
CA LEU A 348 -10.71 11.37 -16.47
C LEU A 348 -12.21 11.47 -16.18
N ARG A 349 -12.92 12.39 -16.85
CA ARG A 349 -14.37 12.57 -16.67
C ARG A 349 -15.17 11.33 -17.04
N LYS A 350 -14.72 10.58 -18.05
CA LYS A 350 -15.34 9.33 -18.50
C LYS A 350 -15.15 8.18 -17.50
N LYS A 351 -14.07 8.17 -16.72
CA LYS A 351 -13.78 7.13 -15.72
C LYS A 351 -14.65 7.31 -14.48
N SER A 352 -15.23 6.24 -13.97
CA SER A 352 -15.87 6.25 -12.64
C SER A 352 -14.83 6.08 -11.52
N PRO A 353 -15.18 6.40 -10.26
CA PRO A 353 -14.32 6.10 -9.11
C PRO A 353 -13.94 4.61 -9.00
N LYS A 354 -14.85 3.71 -9.40
CA LYS A 354 -14.59 2.26 -9.47
C LYS A 354 -13.55 1.92 -10.53
N ASP A 355 -13.58 2.58 -11.69
CA ASP A 355 -12.59 2.36 -12.75
C ASP A 355 -11.19 2.77 -12.29
N LEU A 356 -11.07 3.91 -11.60
CA LEU A 356 -9.81 4.35 -11.00
C LEU A 356 -9.28 3.34 -9.97
N TRP A 357 -10.16 2.76 -9.15
CA TRP A 357 -9.76 1.74 -8.18
C TRP A 357 -9.34 0.44 -8.87
N ASN A 358 -10.06 -0.01 -9.90
CA ASN A 358 -9.66 -1.18 -10.68
C ASN A 358 -8.29 -1.02 -11.33
N GLU A 359 -8.01 0.16 -11.91
CA GLU A 359 -6.70 0.48 -12.50
C GLU A 359 -5.58 0.42 -11.45
N ASP A 360 -5.79 1.01 -10.27
CA ASP A 360 -4.80 0.95 -9.18
C ASP A 360 -4.58 -0.50 -8.69
N LEU A 361 -5.64 -1.32 -8.61
CA LEU A 361 -5.53 -2.75 -8.25
C LEU A 361 -4.76 -3.54 -9.31
N ASP A 362 -4.99 -3.30 -10.60
CA ASP A 362 -4.25 -3.96 -11.69
C ASP A 362 -2.76 -3.63 -11.63
N ILE A 363 -2.42 -2.35 -11.46
CA ILE A 363 -1.04 -1.88 -11.33
C ILE A 363 -0.37 -2.53 -10.10
N PHE A 364 -1.07 -2.55 -8.96
CA PHE A 364 -0.57 -3.15 -7.74
C PHE A 364 -0.31 -4.66 -7.89
N LEU A 365 -1.26 -5.41 -8.46
CA LEU A 365 -1.13 -6.86 -8.61
C LEU A 365 -0.01 -7.23 -9.59
N ALA A 366 0.15 -6.46 -10.68
CA ALA A 366 1.24 -6.65 -11.63
C ALA A 366 2.61 -6.39 -10.99
N GLU A 367 2.74 -5.30 -10.22
CA GLU A 367 3.98 -4.98 -9.51
C GLU A 367 4.28 -6.00 -8.40
N LEU A 368 3.25 -6.45 -7.67
CA LEU A 368 3.40 -7.49 -6.64
C LEU A 368 3.93 -8.79 -7.24
N GLU A 369 3.38 -9.24 -8.38
CA GLU A 369 3.86 -10.45 -9.06
C GLU A 369 5.31 -10.28 -9.54
N ALA A 370 5.66 -9.12 -10.10
CA ALA A 370 7.01 -8.84 -10.56
C ALA A 370 8.04 -8.91 -9.40
N VAL A 371 7.71 -8.28 -8.26
CA VAL A 371 8.57 -8.33 -7.07
C VAL A 371 8.68 -9.76 -6.52
N GLU A 372 7.56 -10.49 -6.42
CA GLU A 372 7.56 -11.88 -5.94
C GLU A 372 8.28 -12.84 -6.89
N GLN A 373 8.30 -12.55 -8.18
CA GLN A 373 9.12 -13.29 -9.15
C GLN A 373 10.61 -13.04 -8.90
N ILE A 374 11.03 -11.79 -8.72
CA ILE A 374 12.43 -11.45 -8.43
C ILE A 374 12.87 -12.12 -7.12
N GLU A 375 12.06 -12.05 -6.06
CA GLU A 375 12.34 -12.72 -4.79
C GLU A 375 12.55 -14.24 -4.96
N ARG A 376 11.69 -14.90 -5.75
CA ARG A 376 11.82 -16.34 -6.05
C ARG A 376 13.10 -16.65 -6.84
N GLU A 377 13.45 -15.82 -7.81
CA GLU A 377 14.67 -15.99 -8.60
C GLU A 377 15.94 -15.82 -7.75
N ASP A 378 15.95 -14.84 -6.86
CA ASP A 378 17.03 -14.59 -5.91
C ASP A 378 17.19 -15.76 -4.92
N GLU A 379 16.08 -16.29 -4.39
CA GLU A 379 16.08 -17.50 -3.55
C GLU A 379 16.72 -18.70 -4.28
N MET A 380 16.33 -18.94 -5.54
CA MET A 380 16.88 -20.04 -6.34
C MET A 380 18.37 -19.85 -6.66
N ALA A 381 18.81 -18.62 -6.93
CA ALA A 381 20.21 -18.30 -7.20
C ALA A 381 21.09 -18.53 -5.96
N MET A 382 20.61 -18.11 -4.79
CA MET A 382 21.28 -18.36 -3.51
C MET A 382 21.42 -19.87 -3.22
N GLY A 383 20.38 -20.66 -3.47
CA GLY A 383 20.40 -22.11 -3.29
C GLY A 383 21.46 -22.82 -4.16
N LYS A 384 21.60 -22.42 -5.43
CA LYS A 384 22.63 -22.98 -6.35
C LYS A 384 24.05 -22.61 -5.92
N SER A 385 24.28 -21.39 -5.42
CA SER A 385 25.61 -20.95 -4.97
C SER A 385 26.11 -21.73 -3.74
N LYS A 386 25.22 -22.07 -2.79
CA LYS A 386 25.53 -22.85 -1.59
C LYS A 386 25.79 -24.33 -1.93
N SER A 387 25.02 -24.92 -2.85
CA SER A 387 25.24 -26.30 -3.31
C SER A 387 26.57 -26.47 -4.07
N GLY A 388 27.01 -25.46 -4.83
CA GLY A 388 28.30 -25.49 -5.54
C GLY A 388 29.53 -25.37 -4.62
N ARG A 389 29.37 -24.77 -3.43
CA ARG A 389 30.44 -24.65 -2.42
C ARG A 389 30.59 -25.92 -1.58
N ALA A 390 29.48 -26.61 -1.29
CA ALA A 390 29.48 -27.88 -0.55
C ALA A 390 30.11 -29.05 -1.34
N LEU A 391 30.08 -29.02 -2.68
CA LEU A 391 30.75 -30.03 -3.51
C LEU A 391 32.27 -29.82 -3.66
N LYS A 392 32.82 -28.66 -3.28
CA LYS A 392 34.27 -28.36 -3.37
C LYS A 392 35.04 -28.57 -2.06
N SER A 393 34.38 -29.01 -0.99
CA SER A 393 35.02 -29.27 0.32
C SER A 393 35.02 -30.74 0.74
N LYS A 394 35.01 -31.67 -0.22
CA LYS A 394 35.27 -33.09 0.03
C LYS A 394 36.66 -33.48 -0.41
#